data_AF-A0A6J6BZG0-F1
#
_entry.id   AF-A0A6J6BZG0-F1
#
_cell.length_a   1.000
_cell.length_b   1.000
_cell.length_c   1.000
_cell.angle_alpha   90.00
_cell.angle_beta   90.00
_cell.angle_gamma   90.00
#
_symmetry.space_group_name_H-M   'P 1'
#
loop_
_entity.id
_entity.type
_entity.pdbx_description
1 polymer ?
#
loop_
_entity_poly.entity_id
_entity_poly.type
_entity_poly.pdbx_seq_one_letter_code
_entity_poly.pdbx_strand_id
1 'polypeptide(L)' 'MSVVEKINEPRYPSFKGIMAAKKKTIDQRDLATVGVSAQSAWSQVNDATPRPARAAGIKVSDEGNGGEALVNFLAEKKLI' A
#
# COMPACT_ATOMS: atom_id res chain seq x y z
N MET A 1 -18.77 5.09 -1.89
CA MET A 1 -18.28 4.07 -0.93
C MET A 1 -16.85 3.75 -1.29
N SER A 2 -15.92 3.81 -0.33
CA SER A 2 -14.58 3.25 -0.51
C SER A 2 -14.64 1.74 -0.29
N VAL A 3 -13.90 0.98 -1.10
CA VAL A 3 -13.80 -0.47 -0.97
C VAL A 3 -12.40 -0.85 -0.52
N VAL A 4 -12.29 -1.94 0.23
CA VAL A 4 -11.01 -2.53 0.66
C VAL A 4 -10.71 -3.76 -0.20
N GLU A 5 -9.43 -4.13 -0.30
CA GLU A 5 -8.97 -5.28 -1.10
C GLU A 5 -9.78 -6.56 -0.84
N LYS A 6 -10.19 -6.79 0.42
CA LYS A 6 -10.91 -8.00 0.83
C LYS A 6 -12.38 -8.05 0.43
N ILE A 7 -12.92 -7.02 -0.22
CA ILE A 7 -14.35 -7.00 -0.55
C ILE A 7 -14.72 -8.11 -1.55
N ASN A 8 -13.82 -8.45 -2.49
CA ASN A 8 -13.98 -9.54 -3.45
C ASN A 8 -12.67 -9.87 -4.18
N GLU A 9 -12.63 -11.02 -4.85
CA GLU A 9 -11.54 -11.39 -5.77
C GLU A 9 -11.78 -10.79 -7.17
N PRO A 10 -10.82 -10.04 -7.75
CA PRO A 10 -10.91 -9.55 -9.12
C PRO A 10 -11.02 -10.70 -10.13
N ARG A 11 -12.00 -10.63 -11.02
CA ARG A 11 -12.14 -11.63 -12.09
C ARG A 11 -11.14 -11.37 -13.22
N TYR A 12 -10.65 -12.46 -13.82
CA TYR A 12 -9.89 -12.36 -15.06
C TYR A 12 -10.77 -11.84 -16.19
N PRO A 13 -10.30 -10.84 -16.96
CA PRO A 13 -11.04 -10.34 -18.10
C PRO A 13 -11.08 -11.40 -19.21
N SER A 14 -12.23 -11.55 -19.87
CA SER A 14 -12.34 -12.41 -21.06
C SER A 14 -11.76 -11.70 -22.29
N PHE A 15 -11.32 -12.47 -23.29
CA PHE A 15 -10.85 -11.91 -24.56
C PHE A 15 -11.88 -10.96 -25.21
N LYS A 16 -13.16 -11.37 -25.21
CA LYS A 16 -14.28 -10.53 -25.69
C LYS A 16 -14.38 -9.22 -24.88
N GLY A 17 -14.21 -9.29 -23.56
CA GLY A 17 -14.22 -8.13 -22.67
C GLY A 17 -13.09 -7.15 -22.97
N ILE A 18 -11.86 -7.65 -23.17
CA ILE A 18 -10.70 -6.83 -23.54
C ILE A 18 -10.93 -6.13 -24.87
N MET A 19 -11.40 -6.87 -25.89
CA MET A 19 -11.66 -6.31 -27.22
C MET A 19 -12.76 -5.25 -27.21
N ALA A 20 -13.81 -5.43 -26.40
CA ALA A 20 -14.85 -4.44 -26.22
C ALA A 20 -14.34 -3.19 -25.47
N ALA A 21 -13.54 -3.38 -24.42
CA ALA A 21 -12.96 -2.29 -23.63
C ALA A 21 -12.03 -1.41 -24.47
N LYS A 22 -11.16 -2.02 -25.30
CA LYS A 22 -10.25 -1.30 -26.20
C LYS A 22 -10.96 -0.37 -27.20
N LYS A 23 -12.19 -0.70 -27.60
CA LYS A 23 -12.98 0.10 -28.55
C LYS A 23 -13.72 1.26 -27.90
N LYS A 24 -13.90 1.26 -26.57
CA LYS A 24 -14.60 2.34 -25.87
C LYS A 24 -13.72 3.59 -25.88
N THR A 25 -14.34 4.73 -26.13
CA THR A 25 -13.69 6.03 -26.00
C THR A 25 -13.45 6.32 -24.51
N ILE A 26 -12.25 6.81 -24.19
CA ILE A 26 -11.95 7.36 -22.87
C ILE A 26 -12.31 8.85 -22.93
N ASP A 27 -13.29 9.26 -22.14
CA ASP A 27 -13.67 10.67 -22.02
C ASP A 27 -12.59 11.41 -21.23
N GLN A 28 -11.83 12.28 -21.92
CA GLN A 28 -10.80 13.11 -21.32
C GLN A 28 -11.38 14.50 -21.07
N ARG A 29 -11.32 14.95 -19.82
CA ARG A 29 -11.79 16.27 -19.42
C ARG A 29 -10.66 17.05 -18.78
N ASP A 30 -10.57 18.32 -19.13
CA ASP A 30 -9.72 19.27 -18.43
C ASP A 30 -10.49 19.94 -17.27
N LEU A 31 -9.78 20.75 -16.49
CA LEU A 31 -10.36 21.46 -15.34
C LEU A 31 -11.46 22.45 -15.77
N ALA A 32 -11.30 23.08 -16.94
CA ALA A 32 -12.28 24.02 -17.47
C ALA A 32 -13.61 23.32 -17.81
N THR A 33 -13.54 22.13 -18.39
CA THR A 33 -14.70 21.30 -18.73
C THR A 33 -15.50 20.87 -17.49
N VAL A 34 -14.85 20.74 -16.33
CA VAL A 34 -15.51 20.38 -15.06
C VAL A 34 -15.81 21.58 -14.16
N GLY A 35 -15.50 22.81 -14.59
CA GLY A 35 -15.79 24.03 -13.83
C GLY A 35 -14.96 24.21 -12.56
N VAL A 36 -13.75 23.63 -12.52
CA VAL A 36 -12.85 23.68 -11.35
C VAL A 36 -11.61 24.49 -11.69
N SER A 37 -11.11 25.27 -10.74
CA SER A 37 -9.80 25.93 -10.82
C SER A 37 -8.76 25.17 -9.98
N ALA A 38 -7.49 25.25 -10.40
CA ALA A 38 -6.41 24.71 -9.59
C ALA A 38 -6.27 25.50 -8.29
N GLN A 39 -6.22 24.79 -7.15
CA GLN A 39 -5.98 25.35 -5.82
C GLN A 39 -4.67 24.81 -5.25
N SER A 40 -4.07 25.54 -4.32
CA SER A 40 -2.89 25.08 -3.59
C SER A 40 -3.23 23.88 -2.70
N ALA A 41 -2.38 22.85 -2.73
CA ALA A 41 -2.46 21.75 -1.78
C ALA A 41 -2.20 22.25 -0.35
N TRP A 42 -2.84 21.63 0.64
CA TRP A 42 -2.66 21.98 2.05
C TRP A 42 -1.33 21.48 2.63
N SER A 43 -0.67 20.55 1.95
CA SER A 43 0.60 19.97 2.37
C SER A 43 1.61 19.97 1.22
N GLN A 44 2.89 20.02 1.60
CA GLN A 44 4.02 19.89 0.68
C GLN A 44 4.83 18.65 1.05
N VAL A 45 5.25 17.89 0.05
CA VAL A 45 6.21 16.79 0.25
C VAL A 45 7.58 17.42 0.44
N ASN A 46 8.12 17.35 1.65
CA ASN A 46 9.43 17.91 1.98
C ASN A 46 10.58 16.98 1.55
N ASP A 47 10.41 15.67 1.71
CA ASP A 47 11.40 14.66 1.35
C ASP A 47 10.72 13.31 1.07
N ALA A 48 11.36 12.46 0.26
CA ALA A 48 10.88 11.14 -0.12
C ALA A 48 12.07 10.19 -0.37
N THR A 49 12.66 9.67 0.70
CA THR A 49 13.77 8.70 0.61
C THR A 49 13.29 7.25 0.72
N PRO A 50 13.93 6.29 0.03
CA PRO A 50 13.67 4.86 0.22
C PRO A 50 13.88 4.43 1.68
N ARG A 51 13.10 3.42 2.12
CA ARG A 51 13.32 2.81 3.44
C ARG A 51 14.72 2.18 3.49
N PRO A 52 15.54 2.44 4.53
CA PRO A 52 16.83 1.78 4.71
C PRO A 52 16.72 0.26 4.72
N ALA A 53 17.80 -0.43 4.35
CA ALA A 53 17.86 -1.89 4.42
C ALA A 53 17.66 -2.40 5.86
N ARG A 54 17.00 -3.55 6.02
CA ARG A 54 16.83 -4.17 7.34
C ARG A 54 18.20 -4.65 7.85
N ALA A 55 18.55 -4.29 9.08
CA ALA A 55 19.71 -4.83 9.77
C ALA A 55 19.51 -6.32 10.12
N ALA A 56 20.59 -7.04 10.34
CA ALA A 56 20.53 -8.41 10.84
C ALA A 56 19.81 -8.46 12.20
N GLY A 57 18.97 -9.47 12.39
CA GLY A 57 18.27 -9.71 13.65
C GLY A 57 19.20 -10.24 14.75
N ILE A 58 18.67 -10.31 15.98
CA ILE A 58 19.36 -10.90 17.12
C ILE A 58 19.26 -12.43 17.01
N LYS A 59 20.39 -13.12 17.09
CA LYS A 59 20.42 -14.59 17.20
C LYS A 59 20.41 -14.96 18.68
N VAL A 60 19.44 -15.76 19.09
CA VAL A 60 19.36 -16.31 20.45
C VAL A 60 19.59 -17.82 20.33
N SER A 61 20.62 -18.32 21.03
CA SER A 61 20.80 -19.76 21.23
C SER A 61 19.98 -20.15 22.46
N ASP A 62 19.16 -21.19 22.34
CA ASP A 62 18.31 -21.62 23.44
C ASP A 62 19.08 -22.54 24.40
N GLU A 63 19.32 -22.05 25.61
CA GLU A 63 19.91 -22.80 26.72
C GLU A 63 18.89 -23.02 27.86
N GLY A 64 17.59 -22.90 27.56
CA GLY A 64 16.48 -23.02 28.51
C GLY A 64 15.75 -21.70 28.80
N ASN A 65 16.16 -20.60 28.18
CA ASN A 65 15.57 -19.26 28.35
C ASN A 65 15.14 -18.60 27.02
N GLY A 66 15.15 -19.32 25.89
CA GLY A 66 14.82 -18.76 24.58
C GLY A 66 13.40 -18.17 24.50
N GLY A 67 12.44 -18.75 25.23
CA GLY A 67 11.06 -18.24 25.30
C GLY A 67 10.97 -16.85 25.95
N GLU A 68 11.71 -16.63 27.04
CA GLU A 68 11.77 -15.33 27.71
C GLU A 68 12.40 -14.26 26.81
N ALA A 69 13.49 -14.62 26.12
CA ALA A 69 14.14 -13.75 25.15
C ALA A 69 13.21 -13.33 24.00
N LEU A 70 12.36 -14.24 23.51
CA LEU A 70 11.37 -13.93 22.48
C LEU A 70 10.28 -12.96 22.97
N VAL A 71 9.71 -13.22 24.15
CA VAL A 71 8.66 -12.36 24.73
C VAL A 71 9.22 -10.95 24.97
N ASN A 72 10.43 -10.84 25.52
CA ASN A 72 11.09 -9.56 25.74
C ASN A 72 11.27 -8.77 24.43
N PHE A 73 11.70 -9.44 23.35
CA PHE A 73 11.83 -8.80 22.04
C PHE A 73 10.48 -8.28 21.51
N LEU A 74 9.42 -9.07 21.62
CA LEU A 74 8.09 -8.68 21.14
C LEU A 74 7.51 -7.50 21.95
N ALA A 75 7.68 -7.52 23.27
CA ALA A 75 7.27 -6.42 24.15
C ALA A 75 8.04 -5.12 23.85
N GLU A 76 9.36 -5.20 23.67
CA GLU A 76 10.20 -4.04 23.32
C GLU A 76 9.75 -3.39 22.00
N LYS A 77 9.34 -4.21 21.02
CA LYS A 77 8.85 -3.73 19.72
C LYS A 77 7.36 -3.40 19.68
N LYS A 78 6.65 -3.50 20.82
CA LYS A 78 5.19 -3.28 20.94
C LYS A 78 4.38 -4.15 19.97
N LEU A 79 4.79 -5.41 19.85
CA LEU A 79 4.12 -6.42 19.02
C LEU A 79 3.18 -7.32 19.82
N ILE A 80 3.29 -7.27 21.15
CA ILE A 80 2.38 -7.86 22.16
C ILE A 80 2.12 -6.86 23.28
#